data_AF-A0AAQ3PX71-F1
#
_entry.id   AF-A0AAQ3PX71-F1
#
_cell.length_a   1.000
_cell.length_b   1.000
_cell.length_c   1.000
_cell.angle_alpha   90.00
_cell.angle_beta   90.00
_cell.angle_gamma   90.00
#
_symmetry.space_group_name_H-M   'P 1'
#
loop_
_entity.id
_entity.type
_entity.pdbx_description
1 polymer ?
#
loop_
_entity_poly.entity_id
_entity_poly.type
_entity_poly.pdbx_seq_one_letter_code
_entity_poly.pdbx_strand_id
1 'polypeptide(L)'
;MKRKYEKPMAFEEVFAAENYCTTACYKIACAIHSNPEPTYGSDKWRNSLYSSRQKDHLGNGDSGCKNPNLNRILVNSDGSFKVEEYSEYGGGANGRNGWMAGGFDWKSGPLEPGTTVYWHTTRNNGQRGWNHYGRIEAADSSHPNHS
;
A
#
# COMPACT_ATOMS: atom_id res chain seq x y z
N MET A 1 -46.61 -24.02 -42.58
CA MET A 1 -45.30 -24.06 -41.88
C MET A 1 -45.54 -23.70 -40.43
N LYS A 2 -45.25 -24.59 -39.46
CA LYS A 2 -45.46 -24.29 -38.02
C LYS A 2 -44.22 -23.58 -37.47
N ARG A 3 -44.41 -22.45 -36.79
CA ARG A 3 -43.32 -21.73 -36.11
C ARG A 3 -42.95 -22.47 -34.82
N LYS A 4 -41.69 -22.84 -34.67
CA LYS A 4 -41.14 -23.38 -33.43
C LYS A 4 -40.52 -22.22 -32.65
N TYR A 5 -41.00 -22.00 -31.43
CA TYR A 5 -40.40 -21.03 -30.52
C TYR A 5 -39.45 -21.78 -29.59
N GLU A 6 -38.17 -21.45 -29.67
CA GLU A 6 -37.14 -21.90 -28.73
C GLU A 6 -36.56 -20.66 -28.06
N LYS A 7 -36.40 -20.71 -26.74
CA LYS A 7 -35.78 -19.62 -25.99
C LYS A 7 -34.27 -19.68 -26.23
N PRO A 8 -33.62 -18.62 -26.74
CA PRO A 8 -32.17 -18.59 -26.80
C PRO A 8 -31.62 -18.58 -25.36
N MET A 9 -30.69 -19.49 -25.09
CA MET A 9 -29.93 -19.53 -23.85
C MET A 9 -28.52 -19.04 -24.19
N ALA A 10 -28.15 -17.89 -23.64
CA ALA A 10 -26.78 -17.40 -23.69
C ALA A 10 -26.09 -17.83 -22.40
N PHE A 11 -24.91 -18.45 -22.53
CA PHE A 11 -24.03 -18.69 -21.40
C PHE A 11 -23.05 -17.53 -21.33
N GLU A 12 -23.00 -16.86 -20.18
CA GLU A 12 -22.01 -15.83 -19.89
C GLU A 12 -20.83 -16.50 -19.18
N GLU A 13 -19.65 -16.42 -19.77
CA GLU A 13 -18.41 -16.67 -19.04
C GLU A 13 -18.15 -15.45 -18.15
N VAL A 14 -18.51 -15.58 -16.88
CA VAL A 14 -18.02 -14.66 -15.86
C VAL A 14 -16.55 -15.00 -15.65
N PHE A 15 -15.66 -14.11 -16.08
CA PHE A 15 -14.28 -14.15 -15.62
C PHE A 15 -14.29 -13.98 -14.09
N ALA A 16 -14.24 -15.10 -13.37
CA ALA A 16 -13.78 -15.07 -11.99
C ALA A 16 -12.34 -14.60 -12.06
N ALA A 17 -12.04 -13.40 -11.56
CA ALA A 17 -10.68 -12.92 -11.45
C ALA A 17 -9.91 -13.94 -10.62
N GLU A 18 -9.17 -14.84 -11.28
CA GLU A 18 -8.31 -15.78 -10.61
C GLU A 18 -7.20 -14.98 -9.94
N ASN A 19 -7.37 -14.83 -8.62
CA ASN A 19 -6.34 -14.52 -7.64
C ASN A 19 -5.78 -13.10 -7.73
N TYR A 20 -6.39 -12.18 -6.96
CA TYR A 20 -5.79 -11.20 -6.02
C TYR A 20 -6.86 -10.13 -5.71
N CYS A 21 -8.06 -10.54 -5.31
CA CYS A 21 -9.03 -9.57 -4.80
C CYS A 21 -8.47 -8.98 -3.51
N THR A 22 -8.08 -7.70 -3.59
CA THR A 22 -7.75 -6.92 -2.40
C THR A 22 -9.04 -6.79 -1.59
N THR A 23 -9.09 -7.31 -0.38
CA THR A 23 -10.25 -7.27 0.50
C THR A 23 -10.35 -5.96 1.29
N ALA A 24 -9.23 -5.23 1.43
CA ALA A 24 -9.20 -3.90 2.02
C ALA A 24 -8.02 -3.06 1.50
N CYS A 25 -8.26 -1.77 1.29
CA CYS A 25 -7.26 -0.76 1.00
C CYS A 25 -7.27 0.31 2.10
N TYR A 26 -6.22 0.33 2.92
CA TYR A 26 -6.06 1.32 3.98
C TYR A 26 -5.08 2.39 3.56
N LYS A 27 -5.43 3.66 3.75
CA LYS A 27 -4.49 4.77 3.59
C LYS A 27 -3.56 4.82 4.81
N ILE A 28 -2.31 5.20 4.59
CA ILE A 28 -1.32 5.43 5.66
C ILE A 28 -0.50 6.67 5.31
N ALA A 29 -0.05 7.43 6.29
CA ALA A 29 0.91 8.52 6.09
C ALA A 29 2.12 8.33 7.00
N CYS A 30 3.32 8.51 6.44
CA CYS A 30 4.56 8.43 7.21
C CYS A 30 4.64 9.60 8.19
N ALA A 31 4.79 9.33 9.48
CA ALA A 31 4.83 10.31 10.55
C ALA A 31 6.25 10.78 10.92
N ILE A 32 7.30 10.24 10.29
CA ILE A 32 8.71 10.60 10.54
C ILE A 32 8.95 12.11 10.41
N HIS A 33 8.15 12.83 9.62
CA HIS A 33 8.28 14.28 9.49
C HIS A 33 7.76 15.07 10.69
N SER A 34 6.74 14.58 11.37
CA SER A 34 6.13 15.25 12.53
C SER A 34 6.85 14.88 13.83
N ASN A 35 7.39 13.67 13.89
CA ASN A 35 8.19 13.21 15.01
C ASN A 35 9.27 12.25 14.48
N PRO A 36 10.51 12.73 14.22
CA PRO A 36 11.55 11.91 13.59
C PRO A 36 12.00 10.74 14.48
N GLU A 37 11.79 10.85 15.79
CA GLU A 37 11.97 9.75 16.73
C GLU A 37 10.68 8.92 16.80
N PRO A 38 10.68 7.65 16.33
CA PRO A 38 9.50 6.81 16.42
C PRO A 38 9.12 6.58 17.89
N THR A 39 7.89 6.96 18.26
CA THR A 39 7.37 6.74 19.63
C THR A 39 7.39 5.26 20.04
N TYR A 40 7.39 4.36 19.05
CA TYR A 40 7.43 2.91 19.24
C TYR A 40 8.66 2.27 18.57
N GLY A 41 9.87 2.71 18.91
CA GLY A 41 11.11 1.93 18.78
C GLY A 41 11.60 1.58 17.37
N SER A 42 12.89 1.75 17.13
CA SER A 42 13.54 1.33 15.88
C SER A 42 13.62 -0.21 15.71
N ASP A 43 13.35 -0.97 16.77
CA ASP A 43 13.29 -2.44 16.78
C ASP A 43 12.08 -3.01 16.04
N LYS A 44 11.10 -2.17 15.67
CA LYS A 44 9.90 -2.60 14.94
C LYS A 44 10.12 -2.71 13.43
N TRP A 45 11.17 -2.08 12.90
CA TRP A 45 11.56 -2.27 11.50
C TRP A 45 12.31 -3.58 11.32
N ARG A 46 11.90 -4.38 10.34
CA ARG A 46 12.57 -5.66 10.03
C ARG A 46 14.01 -5.45 9.56
N ASN A 47 14.29 -4.31 8.92
CA ASN A 47 15.64 -3.92 8.53
C ASN A 47 15.98 -2.54 9.09
N SER A 48 16.67 -2.52 10.22
CA SER A 48 17.11 -1.29 10.89
C SER A 48 18.15 -0.48 10.11
N LEU A 49 18.75 -1.03 9.06
CA LEU A 49 19.73 -0.33 8.21
C LEU A 49 19.09 0.60 7.18
N TYR A 50 17.80 0.42 6.88
CA TYR A 50 17.07 1.34 6.01
C TYR A 50 16.90 2.71 6.66
N SER A 51 16.87 3.75 5.83
CA SER A 51 16.90 5.12 6.35
C SER A 51 15.57 5.50 6.99
N SER A 52 15.63 5.88 8.27
CA SER A 52 14.56 6.57 8.99
C SER A 52 14.85 8.07 9.16
N ARG A 53 15.88 8.60 8.47
CA ARG A 53 16.28 10.00 8.62
C ARG A 53 15.25 10.90 7.98
N GLN A 54 14.73 11.88 8.72
CA GLN A 54 13.71 12.82 8.25
C GLN A 54 13.99 13.40 6.85
N LYS A 55 15.24 13.78 6.56
CA LYS A 55 15.65 14.35 5.27
C LYS A 55 15.44 13.40 4.07
N ASP A 56 15.46 12.10 4.29
CA ASP A 56 15.30 11.08 3.26
C ASP A 56 13.80 10.79 2.97
N HIS A 57 12.91 11.38 3.78
CA HIS A 57 11.44 11.31 3.69
C HIS A 57 10.83 12.67 3.28
N LEU A 58 11.65 13.61 2.83
CA LEU A 58 11.22 14.88 2.27
C LEU A 58 10.90 14.67 0.79
N GLY A 59 9.63 14.39 0.49
CA GLY A 59 9.11 14.46 -0.87
C GLY A 59 9.20 15.89 -1.44
N ASN A 60 9.08 16.01 -2.76
CA ASN A 60 8.99 17.31 -3.41
C ASN A 60 7.51 17.76 -3.44
N GLY A 61 7.16 18.83 -2.72
CA GLY A 61 5.76 19.22 -2.48
C GLY A 61 5.02 18.23 -1.57
N ASP A 62 3.70 18.07 -1.75
CA ASP A 62 2.85 17.09 -1.05
C ASP A 62 2.97 15.66 -1.62
N SER A 63 4.10 15.32 -2.25
CA SER A 63 4.32 14.01 -2.87
C SER A 63 5.04 13.01 -1.94
N GLY A 64 4.88 11.72 -2.22
CA GLY A 64 5.58 10.63 -1.53
C GLY A 64 4.97 10.23 -0.18
N CYS A 65 5.81 9.68 0.71
CA CYS A 65 5.40 9.02 1.95
C CYS A 65 4.52 9.83 2.93
N LYS A 66 4.48 11.16 2.83
CA LYS A 66 3.65 12.01 3.71
C LYS A 66 2.18 12.07 3.30
N ASN A 67 1.89 11.78 2.03
CA ASN A 67 0.55 11.93 1.49
C ASN A 67 -0.22 10.60 1.61
N PRO A 68 -1.29 10.54 2.41
CA PRO A 68 -2.04 9.30 2.59
C PRO A 68 -2.72 8.80 1.32
N ASN A 69 -2.92 9.65 0.31
CA ASN A 69 -3.46 9.21 -0.98
C ASN A 69 -2.42 8.51 -1.86
N LEU A 70 -1.14 8.64 -1.52
CA LEU A 70 -0.04 8.02 -2.24
C LEU A 70 0.55 6.83 -1.49
N ASN A 71 -0.05 6.39 -0.38
CA ASN A 71 0.51 5.34 0.45
C ASN A 71 -0.62 4.45 0.97
N ARG A 72 -0.48 3.14 0.78
CA ARG A 72 -1.56 2.20 1.08
C ARG A 72 -1.07 0.86 1.59
N ILE A 73 -1.89 0.25 2.45
CA ILE A 73 -1.82 -1.17 2.79
C ILE A 73 -2.94 -1.86 2.01
N LEU A 74 -2.56 -2.85 1.21
CA LEU A 74 -3.50 -3.70 0.50
C LEU A 74 -3.54 -5.04 1.22
N VAL A 75 -4.72 -5.44 1.67
CA VAL A 75 -4.98 -6.74 2.27
C VAL A 75 -5.56 -7.64 1.20
N ASN A 76 -4.93 -8.77 0.93
CA ASN A 76 -5.38 -9.75 -0.05
C ASN A 76 -6.41 -10.71 0.57
N SER A 77 -7.11 -11.46 -0.27
CA SER A 77 -8.11 -12.46 0.14
C SER A 77 -7.55 -13.61 0.99
N ASP A 78 -6.26 -13.91 0.85
CA ASP A 78 -5.55 -14.91 1.66
C ASP A 78 -5.11 -14.36 3.04
N GLY A 79 -5.43 -13.10 3.35
CA GLY A 79 -5.02 -12.41 4.57
C GLY A 79 -3.58 -11.90 4.54
N SER A 80 -2.84 -12.10 3.45
CA SER A 80 -1.55 -11.44 3.24
C SER A 80 -1.75 -9.95 3.02
N PHE A 81 -0.72 -9.16 3.30
CA PHE A 81 -0.76 -7.72 3.11
C PHE A 81 0.51 -7.24 2.42
N LYS A 82 0.34 -6.22 1.57
CA LYS A 82 1.43 -5.50 0.91
C LYS A 82 1.30 -4.01 1.18
N VAL A 83 2.42 -3.31 1.17
CA VAL A 83 2.44 -1.85 1.25
C VAL A 83 2.89 -1.31 -0.09
N GLU A 84 2.27 -0.22 -0.54
CA GLU A 84 2.66 0.46 -1.76
C GLU A 84 2.72 1.97 -1.50
N GLU A 85 3.78 2.60 -2.01
CA GLU A 85 3.96 4.05 -2.01
C GLU A 85 4.07 4.54 -3.46
N TYR A 86 3.21 5.45 -3.87
CA TYR A 86 3.36 6.17 -5.12
C TYR A 86 4.29 7.34 -4.89
N SER A 87 5.35 7.39 -5.68
CA SER A 87 6.30 8.49 -5.63
C SER A 87 6.28 9.25 -6.95
N GLU A 88 6.29 10.57 -6.83
CA GLU A 88 6.34 11.51 -7.94
C GLU A 88 7.75 12.12 -8.03
N TYR A 89 8.03 12.81 -9.12
CA TYR A 89 9.31 13.49 -9.36
C TYR A 89 10.53 12.55 -9.31
N GLY A 90 10.39 11.33 -9.81
CA GLY A 90 11.51 10.39 -9.94
C GLY A 90 11.87 9.61 -8.68
N GLY A 91 11.02 9.63 -7.65
CA GLY A 91 11.25 8.83 -6.44
C GLY A 91 10.82 7.36 -6.53
N GLY A 92 10.07 6.95 -7.57
CA GLY A 92 9.54 5.60 -7.72
C GLY A 92 10.60 4.50 -7.92
N ALA A 93 10.16 3.24 -8.06
CA ALA A 93 11.01 2.04 -7.96
C ALA A 93 12.22 2.01 -8.91
N ASN A 94 12.14 2.71 -10.05
CA ASN A 94 13.19 2.82 -11.06
C ASN A 94 13.68 4.25 -11.30
N GLY A 95 13.39 5.20 -10.40
CA GLY A 95 13.80 6.60 -10.57
C GLY A 95 12.88 7.44 -11.43
N ARG A 96 11.64 7.00 -11.58
CA ARG A 96 10.57 7.66 -12.34
C ARG A 96 9.36 7.81 -11.43
N ASN A 97 8.33 8.51 -11.89
CA ASN A 97 7.05 8.50 -11.21
C ASN A 97 6.48 7.08 -11.24
N GLY A 98 5.91 6.61 -10.13
CA GLY A 98 5.34 5.28 -10.07
C GLY A 98 5.23 4.71 -8.67
N TRP A 99 4.54 3.57 -8.58
CA TRP A 99 4.41 2.79 -7.36
C TRP A 99 5.73 2.10 -7.00
N MET A 100 6.05 2.13 -5.72
CA MET A 100 7.12 1.39 -5.07
C MET A 100 6.50 0.29 -4.22
N ALA A 101 7.07 -0.91 -4.33
CA ALA A 101 6.73 -1.98 -3.42
C ALA A 101 7.32 -1.69 -2.03
N GLY A 102 6.51 -1.94 -1.01
CA GLY A 102 6.88 -1.88 0.39
C GLY A 102 6.55 -3.16 1.14
N GLY A 103 7.31 -3.40 2.18
CA GLY A 103 7.09 -4.49 3.13
C GLY A 103 6.48 -3.97 4.41
N PHE A 104 5.54 -4.73 4.96
CA PHE A 104 4.96 -4.46 6.26
C PHE A 104 5.80 -5.10 7.36
N ASP A 105 6.16 -4.31 8.37
CA ASP A 105 7.10 -4.74 9.40
C ASP A 105 6.39 -5.11 10.69
N TRP A 106 5.52 -4.23 11.21
CA TRP A 106 4.89 -4.40 12.51
C TRP A 106 3.62 -3.55 12.69
N LYS A 107 2.75 -3.93 13.63
CA LYS A 107 1.57 -3.15 14.06
C LYS A 107 1.28 -3.26 15.56
N SER A 108 0.69 -2.21 16.13
CA SER A 108 0.31 -2.16 17.54
C SER A 108 -1.00 -2.89 17.87
N GLY A 109 -1.83 -3.20 16.87
CA GLY A 109 -3.18 -3.73 17.07
C GLY A 109 -3.78 -4.32 15.79
N PRO A 110 -5.11 -4.52 15.71
CA PRO A 110 -5.80 -4.90 14.47
C PRO A 110 -5.55 -3.91 13.32
N LEU A 111 -5.67 -4.35 12.05
CA LEU A 111 -5.56 -3.44 10.90
C LEU A 111 -6.86 -2.62 10.77
N GLU A 112 -6.90 -1.49 11.45
CA GLU A 112 -8.05 -0.59 11.49
C GLU A 112 -7.59 0.87 11.67
N PRO A 113 -8.44 1.86 11.36
CA PRO A 113 -8.10 3.27 11.54
C PRO A 113 -7.60 3.58 12.95
N GLY A 114 -6.46 4.29 13.03
CA GLY A 114 -5.80 4.65 14.29
C GLY A 114 -4.70 3.68 14.75
N THR A 115 -4.61 2.48 14.17
CA THR A 115 -3.53 1.54 14.48
C THR A 115 -2.19 2.07 13.99
N THR A 116 -1.18 2.03 14.87
CA THR A 116 0.21 2.34 14.51
C THR A 116 0.80 1.18 13.73
N VAL A 117 1.40 1.50 12.59
CA VAL A 117 2.04 0.53 11.68
C VAL A 117 3.45 0.98 11.31
N TYR A 118 4.31 0.00 11.09
CA TYR A 118 5.68 0.14 10.62
C TYR A 118 5.81 -0.59 9.30
N TRP A 119 6.44 0.06 8.33
CA TRP A 119 6.69 -0.51 7.01
C TRP A 119 8.00 0.03 6.47
N HIS A 120 8.46 -0.57 5.38
CA HIS A 120 9.56 -0.06 4.61
C HIS A 120 9.19 0.00 3.13
N THR A 121 9.77 0.93 2.40
CA THR A 121 9.76 0.93 0.94
C THR A 121 11.18 0.69 0.43
N THR A 122 11.29 0.05 -0.74
CA THR A 122 12.59 -0.23 -1.33
C THR A 122 12.66 0.15 -2.80
N ARG A 123 13.89 0.37 -3.24
CA ARG A 123 14.24 0.67 -4.62
C ARG A 123 15.40 -0.21 -5.05
N ASN A 124 15.58 -0.39 -6.35
CA ASN A 124 16.67 -1.16 -6.95
C ASN A 124 16.75 -2.58 -6.34
N ASN A 125 15.61 -3.29 -6.30
CA ASN A 125 15.49 -4.64 -5.75
C ASN A 125 15.99 -4.76 -4.29
N GLY A 126 15.69 -3.78 -3.43
CA GLY A 126 16.04 -3.83 -2.00
C GLY A 126 17.40 -3.23 -1.65
N GLN A 127 18.21 -2.79 -2.63
CA GLN A 127 19.53 -2.20 -2.36
C GLN A 127 19.46 -0.85 -1.61
N ARG A 128 18.35 -0.13 -1.77
CA ARG A 128 18.07 1.11 -1.05
C ARG A 128 16.69 1.02 -0.44
N GLY A 129 16.57 1.36 0.84
CA GLY A 129 15.30 1.32 1.53
C GLY A 129 15.12 2.45 2.53
N TRP A 130 13.86 2.72 2.82
CA TRP A 130 13.41 3.72 3.77
C TRP A 130 12.46 3.06 4.74
N ASN A 131 12.73 3.31 6.02
CA ASN A 131 11.92 2.86 7.12
C ASN A 131 10.89 3.93 7.43
N HIS A 132 9.63 3.52 7.58
CA HIS A 132 8.49 4.39 7.81
C HIS A 132 7.70 3.92 9.03
N TYR A 133 6.98 4.84 9.65
CA TYR A 133 5.96 4.51 10.62
C TYR A 133 4.84 5.54 10.55
N GLY A 134 3.67 5.19 11.02
CA GLY A 134 2.49 6.05 10.92
C GLY A 134 1.26 5.38 11.47
N ARG A 135 0.09 5.97 11.23
CA ARG A 135 -1.19 5.40 11.61
C ARG A 135 -2.01 5.09 10.38
N ILE A 136 -2.82 4.04 10.47
CA ILE A 136 -3.83 3.73 9.46
C ILE A 136 -4.89 4.85 9.49
N GLU A 137 -5.12 5.43 8.34
CA GLU A 137 -6.25 6.32 8.07
C GLU A 137 -7.44 5.50 7.55
N ALA A 138 -8.63 6.11 7.51
CA ALA A 138 -9.85 5.44 7.09
C ALA A 138 -9.66 4.63 5.79
N ALA A 139 -10.35 3.48 5.71
CA ALA A 139 -10.35 2.66 4.51
C ALA A 139 -10.82 3.50 3.31
N ASP A 140 -10.09 3.41 2.20
CA ASP A 140 -10.48 4.12 0.99
C ASP A 140 -11.65 3.38 0.33
N SER A 141 -12.87 3.84 0.60
CA SER A 141 -14.08 3.31 -0.02
C SER A 141 -14.13 3.55 -1.54
N SER A 142 -13.25 4.38 -2.10
CA SER A 142 -13.11 4.58 -3.56
C SER A 142 -12.13 3.63 -4.23
N HIS A 143 -11.39 2.81 -3.46
CA HIS A 143 -10.46 1.82 -3.99
C HIS A 143 -10.60 0.41 -3.36
N PRO A 144 -11.82 -0.16 -3.23
CA PRO A 144 -12.01 -1.46 -2.58
C PRO A 144 -11.53 -2.64 -3.43
N ASN A 145 -11.40 -2.49 -4.74
CA ASN A 145 -10.95 -3.54 -5.66
C ASN A 145 -10.11 -2.92 -6.78
N HIS A 146 -8.80 -3.05 -6.71
CA HIS A 146 -7.97 -3.02 -7.92
C HIS A 146 -7.70 -4.47 -8.32
N SER A 147 -8.59 -5.00 -9.16
CA SER A 147 -8.26 -6.05 -10.13
C SER A 147 -7.39 -5.46 -11.24
#